data_AF-A0A7S3F7R8-F1
#
_entry.id   AF-A0A7S3F7R8-F1
#
_cell.length_a   1.000
_cell.length_b   1.000
_cell.length_c   1.000
_cell.angle_alpha   90.00
_cell.angle_beta   90.00
_cell.angle_gamma   90.00
#
_symmetry.space_group_name_H-M   'P 1'
#
loop_
_entity.id
_entity.type
_entity.pdbx_description
1 polymer ?
#
loop_
_entity_poly.entity_id
_entity_poly.type
_entity_poly.pdbx_seq_one_letter_code
_entity_poly.pdbx_strand_id
1 'polypeptide(L)'
;MHKMPRIWLHYAQLLASSRRVTRARRVCDRALMSLPATQHERVWEVYIRFVGQKHVPTDTALRVWRRYVRFDPAAAEDFVELLERRGRPGEAAAQLARCLDTDKFMSVRNRSRHEMWGQLTDLITAHPAEAKEAGLKVDAILRSGIATHGDKGGAGRLWAGLADYYIRSAAFDRARDVFEEALAGVRTVADFSLVFDAYAQFEESMITALLEAQGEDGAAAGANGGGGVGEGEWRLENYGPELDLDLHMARLESLMDRRPELLSDVRLRQNPNNVHEWRKRVKLFEGDGARQVRTYTQAVKTVEPAKAVGQLGALWAEFAKFYEAHGDATNARVVLKKATQVKYRTVDGLAT
;
A
#
# COMPACT_ATOMS: atom_id res chain seq x y z
N MET A 1 37.30 10.13 -39.09
CA MET A 1 36.55 10.97 -38.11
C MET A 1 36.08 10.22 -36.85
N HIS A 2 36.23 8.90 -36.78
CA HIS A 2 35.95 8.02 -35.62
C HIS A 2 36.94 8.19 -34.43
N LYS A 3 37.88 9.14 -34.52
CA LYS A 3 39.01 9.31 -33.59
C LYS A 3 39.03 10.67 -32.84
N MET A 4 38.02 11.53 -33.01
CA MET A 4 38.04 12.90 -32.45
C MET A 4 36.79 13.23 -31.62
N PRO A 5 36.67 12.70 -30.40
CA PRO A 5 35.48 12.85 -29.56
C PRO A 5 35.30 14.31 -29.10
N ARG A 6 36.42 15.03 -28.90
CA ARG A 6 36.40 16.43 -28.48
C ARG A 6 35.73 17.35 -29.50
N ILE A 7 35.92 17.12 -30.80
CA ILE A 7 35.31 17.95 -31.85
C ILE A 7 33.79 17.78 -31.83
N TRP A 8 33.31 16.54 -31.69
CA TRP A 8 31.87 16.27 -31.52
C TRP A 8 31.29 16.95 -30.28
N LEU A 9 32.00 16.87 -29.14
CA LEU A 9 31.55 17.49 -27.89
C LEU A 9 31.51 19.02 -27.97
N HIS A 10 32.56 19.67 -28.50
CA HIS A 10 32.59 21.12 -28.67
C HIS A 10 31.54 21.59 -29.68
N TYR A 11 31.34 20.84 -30.77
CA TYR A 11 30.31 21.16 -31.75
C TYR A 11 28.89 21.00 -31.18
N ALA A 12 28.65 19.95 -30.39
CA ALA A 12 27.37 19.75 -29.70
C ALA A 12 27.11 20.85 -28.65
N GLN A 13 28.12 21.26 -27.88
CA GLN A 13 28.02 22.36 -26.91
C GLN A 13 27.70 23.71 -27.57
N LEU A 14 28.36 24.01 -28.70
CA LEU A 14 28.10 25.23 -29.46
C LEU A 14 26.70 25.23 -30.08
N LEU A 15 26.24 24.06 -30.55
CA LEU A 15 24.87 23.94 -31.06
C LEU A 15 23.83 24.08 -29.94
N ALA A 16 24.11 23.55 -28.75
CA ALA A 16 23.26 23.71 -27.57
C ALA A 16 23.14 25.18 -27.14
N SER A 17 24.24 25.95 -27.14
CA SER A 17 24.18 27.39 -26.83
C SER A 17 23.46 28.20 -27.92
N SER A 18 23.55 27.78 -29.18
CA SER A 18 22.90 28.45 -30.32
C SER A 18 21.38 28.21 -30.46
N ARG A 19 20.74 27.50 -29.51
CA ARG A 19 19.29 27.17 -29.49
C ARG A 19 18.76 26.41 -30.72
N ARG A 20 19.64 25.79 -31.52
CA ARG A 20 19.25 25.01 -32.72
C ARG A 20 18.91 23.56 -32.34
N VAL A 21 17.71 23.35 -31.79
CA VAL A 21 17.31 22.09 -31.14
C VAL A 21 17.41 20.86 -32.06
N THR A 22 16.89 20.95 -33.28
CA THR A 22 16.88 19.83 -34.23
C THR A 22 18.28 19.44 -34.72
N ARG A 23 19.15 20.43 -34.92
CA ARG A 23 20.53 20.23 -35.37
C ARG A 23 21.39 19.68 -34.25
N ALA A 24 21.24 20.20 -33.03
CA ALA A 24 21.90 19.66 -31.83
C ALA A 24 21.53 18.18 -31.63
N ARG A 25 20.23 17.85 -31.69
CA ARG A 25 19.74 16.46 -31.59
C ARG A 25 20.39 15.52 -32.59
N ARG A 26 20.35 15.87 -33.89
CA ARG A 26 20.92 15.06 -34.97
C ARG A 26 22.44 14.87 -34.84
N VAL A 27 23.15 15.88 -34.32
CA VAL A 27 24.60 15.82 -34.09
C VAL A 27 24.92 14.90 -32.92
N CYS A 28 24.18 14.98 -31.81
CA CYS A 28 24.32 14.03 -30.70
C CYS A 28 23.99 12.60 -31.13
N ASP A 29 22.93 12.39 -31.93
CA ASP A 29 22.57 11.08 -32.47
C ASP A 29 23.68 10.51 -33.38
N ARG A 30 24.27 11.33 -34.24
CA ARG A 30 25.42 10.92 -35.08
C ARG A 30 26.68 10.68 -34.25
N ALA A 31 26.92 11.46 -33.21
CA ALA A 31 28.05 11.25 -32.31
C ALA A 31 27.96 9.88 -31.65
N LEU A 32 26.79 9.48 -31.14
CA LEU A 32 26.56 8.17 -30.53
C LEU A 32 26.70 7.00 -31.52
N MET A 33 26.34 7.18 -32.79
CA MET A 33 26.55 6.16 -33.82
C MET A 33 28.01 6.03 -34.27
N SER A 34 28.79 7.11 -34.19
CA SER A 34 30.15 7.17 -34.76
C SER A 34 31.27 6.94 -33.75
N LEU A 35 30.99 7.10 -32.45
CA LEU A 35 31.96 6.97 -31.37
C LEU A 35 31.86 5.60 -30.67
N PRO A 36 32.99 5.04 -30.18
CA PRO A 36 32.99 3.82 -29.37
C PRO A 36 32.17 3.97 -28.07
N ALA A 37 31.62 2.86 -27.58
CA ALA A 37 30.77 2.82 -26.37
C ALA A 37 31.42 3.43 -25.12
N THR A 38 32.75 3.35 -25.00
CA THR A 38 33.52 3.94 -23.88
C THR A 38 33.43 5.46 -23.80
N GLN A 39 32.94 6.13 -24.84
CA GLN A 39 32.82 7.59 -24.89
C GLN A 39 31.38 8.07 -24.88
N HIS A 40 30.42 7.15 -24.83
CA HIS A 40 28.99 7.48 -24.85
C HIS A 40 28.59 8.26 -23.60
N GLU A 41 29.17 7.96 -22.44
CA GLU A 41 28.95 8.69 -21.18
C GLU A 41 29.15 10.20 -21.34
N ARG A 42 30.29 10.62 -21.92
CA ARG A 42 30.62 12.04 -22.13
C ARG A 42 29.69 12.73 -23.13
N VAL A 43 29.20 12.00 -24.13
CA VAL A 43 28.22 12.52 -25.09
C VAL A 43 26.87 12.70 -24.42
N TRP A 44 26.48 11.75 -23.56
CA TRP A 44 25.25 11.80 -22.80
C TRP A 44 25.22 12.95 -21.80
N GLU A 45 26.31 13.24 -21.08
CA GLU A 45 26.39 14.42 -20.19
C GLU A 45 26.04 15.73 -20.91
N VAL A 46 26.64 15.94 -22.11
CA VAL A 46 26.36 17.13 -22.92
C VAL A 46 24.92 17.11 -23.43
N TYR A 47 24.42 15.94 -23.78
CA TYR A 47 23.09 15.79 -24.35
C TYR A 47 21.98 15.99 -23.31
N ILE A 48 22.15 15.49 -22.09
CA ILE A 48 21.22 15.68 -20.96
C ILE A 48 21.22 17.14 -20.51
N ARG A 49 22.40 17.78 -20.43
CA ARG A 49 22.50 19.23 -20.14
C ARG A 49 21.76 20.06 -21.18
N PHE A 50 21.84 19.68 -22.46
CA PHE A 50 21.09 20.33 -23.53
C PHE A 50 19.57 20.12 -23.38
N VAL A 51 19.15 18.88 -23.10
CA VAL A 51 17.72 18.53 -22.93
C VAL A 51 17.09 19.20 -21.69
N GLY A 52 17.87 19.48 -20.64
CA GLY A 52 17.43 20.21 -19.46
C GLY A 52 17.10 21.70 -19.72
N GLN A 53 17.44 22.25 -20.89
CA GLN A 53 17.21 23.66 -21.19
C GLN A 53 15.73 23.95 -21.50
N LYS A 54 15.22 25.10 -21.02
CA LYS A 54 13.80 25.49 -21.13
C LYS A 54 13.26 25.57 -22.57
N HIS A 55 14.13 25.72 -23.57
CA HIS A 55 13.77 25.91 -24.98
C HIS A 55 13.59 24.60 -25.77
N VAL A 56 13.86 23.44 -25.15
CA VAL A 56 13.66 22.14 -25.80
C VAL A 56 12.19 21.70 -25.60
N PRO A 57 11.50 21.27 -26.67
CA PRO A 57 10.16 20.70 -26.57
C PRO A 57 10.14 19.47 -25.64
N THR A 58 9.12 19.37 -24.80
CA THR A 58 8.93 18.29 -23.81
C THR A 58 9.04 16.92 -24.45
N ASP A 59 8.34 16.65 -25.55
CA ASP A 59 8.40 15.35 -26.24
C ASP A 59 9.79 14.96 -26.74
N THR A 60 10.59 15.95 -27.15
CA THR A 60 11.97 15.70 -27.59
C THR A 60 12.84 15.35 -26.40
N ALA A 61 12.65 16.03 -25.27
CA ALA A 61 13.32 15.70 -24.02
C ALA A 61 13.01 14.27 -23.58
N LEU A 62 11.73 13.89 -23.55
CA LEU A 62 11.29 12.57 -23.10
C LEU A 62 11.86 11.43 -23.95
N ARG A 63 11.89 11.58 -25.27
CA ARG A 63 12.46 10.56 -26.17
C ARG A 63 13.95 10.34 -25.92
N VAL A 64 14.69 11.42 -25.66
CA VAL A 64 16.13 11.35 -25.39
C VAL A 64 16.39 10.69 -24.05
N TRP A 65 15.64 11.08 -23.02
CA TRP A 65 15.74 10.48 -21.70
C TRP A 65 15.34 9.00 -21.69
N ARG A 66 14.30 8.59 -22.41
CA ARG A 66 13.94 7.17 -22.59
C ARG A 66 15.09 6.34 -23.18
N ARG A 67 15.90 6.94 -24.07
CA ARG A 67 17.09 6.28 -24.62
C ARG A 67 18.25 6.29 -23.62
N TYR A 68 18.39 7.36 -22.84
CA TYR A 68 19.41 7.46 -21.80
C TYR A 68 19.22 6.45 -20.67
N VAL A 69 17.98 6.28 -20.17
CA VAL A 69 17.66 5.31 -19.11
C VAL A 69 17.93 3.86 -19.54
N ARG A 70 17.86 3.55 -20.84
CA ARG A 70 18.28 2.23 -21.36
C ARG A 70 19.80 2.03 -21.35
N PHE A 71 20.57 3.12 -21.40
CA PHE A 71 22.03 3.09 -21.38
C PHE A 71 22.54 3.07 -19.94
N ASP A 72 22.02 3.95 -19.09
CA ASP A 72 22.33 4.00 -17.68
C ASP A 72 21.03 3.95 -16.85
N PRO A 73 20.70 2.77 -16.28
CA PRO A 73 19.55 2.63 -15.38
C PRO A 73 19.64 3.55 -14.16
N ALA A 74 20.85 3.93 -13.72
CA ALA A 74 21.09 4.72 -12.53
C ALA A 74 20.50 6.15 -12.65
N ALA A 75 20.42 6.67 -13.87
CA ALA A 75 19.82 7.96 -14.18
C ALA A 75 18.29 7.97 -14.26
N ALA A 76 17.62 6.85 -13.96
CA ALA A 76 16.17 6.78 -13.97
C ALA A 76 15.52 7.72 -12.94
N GLU A 77 16.15 7.95 -11.79
CA GLU A 77 15.64 8.90 -10.77
C GLU A 77 15.65 10.35 -11.27
N ASP A 78 16.71 10.76 -11.96
CA ASP A 78 16.79 12.10 -12.57
C ASP A 78 15.72 12.26 -13.66
N PHE A 79 15.38 11.17 -14.37
CA PHE A 79 14.32 11.17 -15.36
C PHE A 79 12.93 11.33 -14.71
N VAL A 80 12.68 10.65 -13.59
CA VAL A 80 11.43 10.76 -12.82
C VAL A 80 11.23 12.18 -12.32
N GLU A 81 12.26 12.79 -11.73
CA GLU A 81 12.18 14.19 -11.27
C GLU A 81 11.95 15.17 -12.43
N LEU A 82 12.55 14.92 -13.59
CA LEU A 82 12.28 15.75 -14.77
C LEU A 82 10.83 15.60 -15.25
N LEU A 83 10.28 14.38 -15.22
CA LEU A 83 8.90 14.10 -15.60
C LEU A 83 7.91 14.80 -14.66
N GLU A 84 8.17 14.77 -13.35
CA GLU A 84 7.41 15.51 -12.34
C GLU A 84 7.46 17.02 -12.61
N ARG A 85 8.65 17.60 -12.79
CA ARG A 85 8.83 19.03 -13.09
C ARG A 85 8.15 19.47 -14.40
N ARG A 86 7.94 18.55 -15.34
CA ARG A 86 7.32 18.82 -16.64
C ARG A 86 5.83 18.45 -16.69
N GLY A 87 5.25 17.97 -15.58
CA GLY A 87 3.82 17.70 -15.45
C GLY A 87 3.34 16.48 -16.21
N ARG A 88 4.13 15.40 -16.26
CA ARG A 88 3.72 14.10 -16.86
C ARG A 88 3.84 12.95 -15.84
N PRO A 89 3.05 12.98 -14.75
CA PRO A 89 3.15 12.02 -13.63
C PRO A 89 2.83 10.58 -14.04
N GLY A 90 1.91 10.33 -14.97
CA GLY A 90 1.61 8.97 -15.44
C GLY A 90 2.82 8.25 -16.07
N GLU A 91 3.65 8.98 -16.83
CA GLU A 91 4.88 8.43 -17.39
C GLU A 91 5.98 8.25 -16.32
N ALA A 92 6.00 9.13 -15.31
CA ALA A 92 6.92 9.02 -14.17
C ALA A 92 6.65 7.75 -13.37
N ALA A 93 5.37 7.49 -13.04
CA ALA A 93 4.95 6.28 -12.36
C ALA A 93 5.32 5.01 -13.15
N ALA A 94 5.18 5.02 -14.48
CA ALA A 94 5.55 3.88 -15.31
C ALA A 94 7.06 3.59 -15.32
N GLN A 95 7.89 4.62 -15.26
CA GLN A 95 9.34 4.45 -15.17
C GLN A 95 9.75 3.99 -13.78
N LEU A 96 9.16 4.55 -12.72
CA LEU A 96 9.38 4.08 -11.34
C LEU A 96 8.99 2.61 -11.18
N ALA A 97 7.83 2.19 -11.68
CA ALA A 97 7.40 0.79 -11.65
C ALA A 97 8.43 -0.14 -12.31
N ARG A 98 8.93 0.22 -13.50
CA ARG A 98 9.99 -0.54 -14.18
C ARG A 98 11.30 -0.60 -13.40
N CYS A 99 11.68 0.49 -12.75
CA CYS A 99 12.88 0.52 -11.91
C CYS A 99 12.74 -0.37 -10.69
N LEU A 100 11.53 -0.40 -10.10
CA LEU A 100 11.20 -1.23 -8.95
C LEU A 100 11.09 -2.72 -9.30
N ASP A 101 10.66 -3.07 -10.52
CA ASP A 101 10.66 -4.45 -11.02
C ASP A 101 12.08 -4.98 -11.27
N THR A 102 13.06 -4.11 -11.53
CA THR A 102 14.45 -4.52 -11.71
C THR A 102 15.18 -4.64 -10.37
N ASP A 103 15.41 -5.87 -9.93
CA ASP A 103 15.98 -6.18 -8.61
C ASP A 103 17.43 -5.67 -8.38
N LYS A 104 18.10 -5.23 -9.46
CA LYS A 104 19.48 -4.70 -9.44
C LYS A 104 19.56 -3.18 -9.29
N PHE A 105 18.44 -2.47 -9.24
CA PHE A 105 18.45 -1.01 -9.14
C PHE A 105 18.89 -0.57 -7.74
N MET A 106 20.09 0.02 -7.66
CA MET A 106 20.56 0.76 -6.50
C MET A 106 20.42 2.25 -6.81
N SER A 107 19.67 2.96 -5.96
CA SER A 107 19.51 4.40 -6.04
C SER A 107 20.88 5.09 -5.98
N VAL A 108 21.18 5.94 -6.96
CA VAL A 108 22.37 6.81 -6.93
C VAL A 108 22.26 7.84 -5.80
N ARG A 109 21.03 8.16 -5.39
CA ARG A 109 20.72 9.17 -4.37
C ARG A 109 20.57 8.60 -2.96
N ASN A 110 20.94 7.34 -2.72
CA ASN A 110 20.74 6.64 -1.45
C ASN A 110 19.27 6.59 -0.99
N ARG A 111 18.29 6.70 -1.90
CA ARG A 111 16.87 6.52 -1.53
C ARG A 111 16.62 5.06 -1.18
N SER A 112 15.92 4.83 -0.08
CA SER A 112 15.50 3.48 0.27
C SER A 112 14.48 2.97 -0.74
N ARG A 113 14.43 1.64 -0.97
CA ARG A 113 13.41 1.02 -1.82
C ARG A 113 12.00 1.40 -1.33
N HIS A 114 11.80 1.49 -0.02
CA HIS A 114 10.54 1.93 0.60
C HIS A 114 10.16 3.37 0.23
N GLU A 115 11.12 4.32 0.20
CA GLU A 115 10.85 5.68 -0.26
C GLU A 115 10.43 5.74 -1.72
N MET A 116 11.05 4.93 -2.59
CA MET A 116 10.67 4.86 -4.01
C MET A 116 9.26 4.31 -4.20
N TRP A 117 8.86 3.29 -3.43
CA TRP A 117 7.49 2.80 -3.41
C TRP A 117 6.50 3.83 -2.84
N GLY A 118 6.91 4.59 -1.83
CA GLY A 118 6.13 5.72 -1.31
C GLY A 118 5.89 6.79 -2.39
N GLN A 119 6.95 7.21 -3.09
CA GLN A 119 6.86 8.18 -4.20
C GLN A 119 5.98 7.68 -5.34
N LEU A 120 6.12 6.40 -5.72
CA LEU A 120 5.24 5.79 -6.72
C LEU A 120 3.77 5.87 -6.27
N THR A 121 3.51 5.56 -5.01
CA THR A 121 2.16 5.59 -4.44
C THR A 121 1.59 7.00 -4.46
N ASP A 122 2.35 8.01 -4.00
CA ASP A 122 1.94 9.41 -3.99
C ASP A 122 1.64 9.93 -5.41
N LEU A 123 2.41 9.51 -6.41
CA LEU A 123 2.18 9.87 -7.81
C LEU A 123 0.92 9.21 -8.39
N ILE A 124 0.66 7.96 -8.03
CA ILE A 124 -0.53 7.22 -8.46
C ILE A 124 -1.80 7.81 -7.83
N THR A 125 -1.76 8.14 -6.54
CA THR A 125 -2.89 8.75 -5.83
C THR A 125 -3.17 10.17 -6.30
N ALA A 126 -2.14 10.97 -6.57
CA ALA A 126 -2.31 12.34 -7.08
C ALA A 126 -2.92 12.37 -8.49
N HIS A 127 -2.60 11.40 -9.36
CA HIS A 127 -3.06 11.39 -10.76
C HIS A 127 -3.59 10.01 -11.22
N PRO A 128 -4.76 9.56 -10.71
CA PRO A 128 -5.31 8.23 -11.03
C PRO A 128 -5.70 8.06 -12.51
N ALA A 129 -6.19 9.11 -13.16
CA ALA A 129 -6.62 9.09 -14.56
C ALA A 129 -5.42 8.91 -15.51
N GLU A 130 -4.35 9.66 -15.30
CA GLU A 130 -3.12 9.56 -16.11
C GLU A 130 -2.40 8.22 -15.91
N ALA A 131 -2.48 7.64 -14.71
CA ALA A 131 -1.96 6.30 -14.45
C ALA A 131 -2.72 5.22 -15.24
N LYS A 132 -4.04 5.35 -15.37
CA LYS A 132 -4.87 4.47 -16.23
C LYS A 132 -4.54 4.67 -17.71
N GLU A 133 -4.41 5.91 -18.17
CA GLU A 133 -4.03 6.24 -19.55
C GLU A 133 -2.63 5.74 -19.94
N ALA A 134 -1.70 5.70 -18.98
CA ALA A 134 -0.38 5.12 -19.15
C ALA A 134 -0.40 3.59 -19.29
N GLY A 135 -1.56 2.93 -19.13
CA GLY A 135 -1.72 1.48 -19.20
C GLY A 135 -1.12 0.73 -18.01
N LEU A 136 -0.92 1.42 -16.87
CA LEU A 136 -0.38 0.80 -15.67
C LEU A 136 -1.45 -0.06 -14.99
N LYS A 137 -1.12 -1.34 -14.79
CA LYS A 137 -1.90 -2.21 -13.90
C LYS A 137 -1.55 -1.87 -12.46
N VAL A 138 -2.07 -0.75 -11.96
CA VAL A 138 -1.81 -0.21 -10.62
C VAL A 138 -2.00 -1.27 -9.54
N ASP A 139 -3.07 -2.06 -9.62
CA ASP A 139 -3.37 -3.14 -8.69
C ASP A 139 -2.25 -4.19 -8.63
N ALA A 140 -1.81 -4.71 -9.78
CA ALA A 140 -0.75 -5.71 -9.84
C ALA A 140 0.61 -5.18 -9.33
N ILE A 141 0.91 -3.91 -9.62
CA ILE A 141 2.17 -3.26 -9.22
C ILE A 141 2.18 -2.99 -7.71
N LEU A 142 1.11 -2.42 -7.16
CA LEU A 142 1.05 -2.17 -5.72
C LEU A 142 0.96 -3.48 -4.92
N ARG A 143 0.28 -4.51 -5.44
CA ARG A 143 0.27 -5.85 -4.85
C ARG A 143 1.64 -6.53 -4.89
N SER A 144 2.43 -6.35 -5.95
CA SER A 144 3.83 -6.84 -5.95
C SER A 144 4.69 -6.10 -4.93
N GLY A 145 4.46 -4.80 -4.75
CA GLY A 145 5.05 -3.99 -3.67
C GLY A 145 4.69 -4.53 -2.28
N ILE A 146 3.42 -4.84 -2.05
CA ILE A 146 2.95 -5.42 -0.77
C ILE A 146 3.58 -6.79 -0.52
N ALA A 147 3.64 -7.66 -1.53
CA ALA A 147 4.25 -8.99 -1.39
C ALA A 147 5.76 -8.93 -1.10
N THR A 148 6.46 -7.95 -1.68
CA THR A 148 7.91 -7.78 -1.50
C THR A 148 8.28 -7.10 -0.18
N HIS A 149 7.42 -6.19 0.33
CA HIS A 149 7.66 -5.43 1.56
C HIS A 149 6.91 -5.91 2.80
N GLY A 150 5.98 -6.86 2.65
CA GLY A 150 5.09 -7.35 3.72
C GLY A 150 5.80 -7.90 4.95
N ASP A 151 7.10 -8.22 4.85
CA ASP A 151 7.92 -8.76 5.94
C ASP A 151 8.64 -7.69 6.78
N LYS A 152 8.87 -6.49 6.24
CA LYS A 152 9.76 -5.47 6.86
C LYS A 152 9.03 -4.23 7.38
N GLY A 153 7.71 -4.18 7.25
CA GLY A 153 6.88 -3.02 7.60
C GLY A 153 6.81 -1.97 6.47
N GLY A 154 5.75 -1.17 6.47
CA GLY A 154 5.48 -0.19 5.41
C GLY A 154 4.48 -0.66 4.35
N ALA A 155 3.90 -1.86 4.53
CA ALA A 155 2.80 -2.33 3.71
C ALA A 155 1.53 -1.49 3.94
N GLY A 156 1.36 -0.89 5.11
CA GLY A 156 0.17 -0.08 5.44
C GLY A 156 0.02 1.13 4.54
N ARG A 157 1.11 1.83 4.23
CA ARG A 157 1.09 2.97 3.29
C ARG A 157 0.72 2.55 1.87
N LEU A 158 1.17 1.38 1.43
CA LEU A 158 0.84 0.83 0.11
C LEU A 158 -0.62 0.42 0.01
N TRP A 159 -1.16 -0.23 1.05
CA TRP A 159 -2.58 -0.57 1.14
C TRP A 159 -3.46 0.68 1.16
N ALA A 160 -3.12 1.67 2.00
CA ALA A 160 -3.85 2.94 2.06
C ALA A 160 -3.81 3.68 0.71
N GLY A 161 -2.67 3.68 0.02
CA GLY A 161 -2.55 4.29 -1.30
C GLY A 161 -3.30 3.54 -2.41
N LEU A 162 -3.36 2.21 -2.36
CA LEU A 162 -4.19 1.42 -3.28
C LEU A 162 -5.67 1.70 -3.06
N ALA A 163 -6.10 1.81 -1.81
CA ALA A 163 -7.47 2.18 -1.47
C ALA A 163 -7.80 3.61 -1.93
N ASP A 164 -6.93 4.58 -1.65
CA ASP A 164 -7.10 5.98 -2.11
C ASP A 164 -7.18 6.08 -3.65
N TYR A 165 -6.40 5.27 -4.37
CA TYR A 165 -6.53 5.15 -5.82
C TYR A 165 -7.94 4.69 -6.24
N TYR A 166 -8.49 3.67 -5.58
CA TYR A 166 -9.85 3.20 -5.89
C TYR A 166 -10.93 4.22 -5.51
N ILE A 167 -10.78 4.89 -4.37
CA ILE A 167 -11.66 5.98 -3.91
C ILE A 167 -11.72 7.10 -4.96
N ARG A 168 -10.56 7.62 -5.39
CA ARG A 168 -10.49 8.67 -6.42
C ARG A 168 -10.95 8.20 -7.79
N SER A 169 -10.83 6.90 -8.06
CA SER A 169 -11.29 6.31 -9.32
C SER A 169 -12.80 6.04 -9.38
N ALA A 170 -13.53 6.44 -8.34
CA ALA A 170 -14.95 6.18 -8.18
C ALA A 170 -15.31 4.68 -8.16
N ALA A 171 -14.50 3.86 -7.47
CA ALA A 171 -14.83 2.45 -7.22
C ALA A 171 -14.79 2.14 -5.72
N PHE A 172 -15.80 2.60 -4.97
CA PHE A 172 -15.85 2.49 -3.50
C PHE A 172 -15.93 1.05 -3.00
N ASP A 173 -16.68 0.17 -3.67
CA ASP A 173 -16.77 -1.23 -3.24
C ASP A 173 -15.43 -1.95 -3.35
N ARG A 174 -14.67 -1.68 -4.42
CA ARG A 174 -13.30 -2.21 -4.55
C ARG A 174 -12.35 -1.62 -3.52
N ALA A 175 -12.52 -0.35 -3.13
CA ALA A 175 -11.74 0.24 -2.06
C ALA A 175 -11.99 -0.48 -0.72
N ARG A 176 -13.26 -0.83 -0.42
CA ARG A 176 -13.63 -1.63 0.75
C ARG A 176 -13.04 -3.03 0.72
N ASP A 177 -13.12 -3.70 -0.42
CA ASP A 177 -12.52 -5.03 -0.60
C ASP A 177 -11.01 -5.00 -0.31
N VAL A 178 -10.32 -3.97 -0.80
CA VAL A 178 -8.90 -3.73 -0.54
C VAL A 178 -8.62 -3.46 0.93
N PHE A 179 -9.46 -2.68 1.62
CA PHE A 179 -9.33 -2.45 3.06
C PHE A 179 -9.53 -3.74 3.88
N GLU A 180 -10.55 -4.54 3.59
CA GLU A 180 -10.78 -5.82 4.28
C GLU A 180 -9.65 -6.83 4.01
N GLU A 181 -9.16 -6.89 2.77
CA GLU A 181 -7.97 -7.69 2.44
C GLU A 181 -6.73 -7.21 3.21
N ALA A 182 -6.52 -5.90 3.32
CA ALA A 182 -5.43 -5.31 4.07
C ALA A 182 -5.53 -5.64 5.57
N LEU A 183 -6.70 -5.45 6.18
CA LEU A 183 -6.94 -5.80 7.59
C LEU A 183 -6.71 -7.30 7.84
N ALA A 184 -7.08 -8.15 6.88
CA ALA A 184 -6.86 -9.59 6.92
C ALA A 184 -5.41 -10.00 6.57
N GLY A 185 -4.58 -9.13 5.98
CA GLY A 185 -3.23 -9.46 5.51
C GLY A 185 -2.09 -8.83 6.31
N VAL A 186 -2.35 -7.71 6.99
CA VAL A 186 -1.31 -6.94 7.71
C VAL A 186 -0.71 -7.73 8.87
N ARG A 187 0.61 -7.62 8.99
CA ARG A 187 1.41 -8.27 10.04
C ARG A 187 1.88 -7.32 11.13
N THR A 188 1.92 -6.00 10.89
CA THR A 188 2.40 -5.06 11.90
C THR A 188 1.28 -4.26 12.53
N VAL A 189 1.35 -4.00 13.84
CA VAL A 189 0.37 -3.16 14.53
C VAL A 189 0.38 -1.72 14.00
N ALA A 190 1.55 -1.20 13.62
CA ALA A 190 1.67 0.14 13.02
C ALA A 190 0.98 0.23 11.65
N ASP A 191 1.24 -0.74 10.76
CA ASP A 191 0.57 -0.81 9.46
C ASP A 191 -0.95 -1.04 9.65
N PHE A 192 -1.36 -1.79 10.67
CA PHE A 192 -2.77 -2.04 10.97
C PHE A 192 -3.47 -0.75 11.39
N SER A 193 -2.89 0.02 12.31
CA SER A 193 -3.47 1.30 12.71
C SER A 193 -3.59 2.26 11.53
N LEU A 194 -2.55 2.35 10.68
CA LEU A 194 -2.59 3.20 9.48
C LEU A 194 -3.74 2.82 8.52
N VAL A 195 -3.92 1.53 8.23
CA VAL A 195 -4.98 1.05 7.34
C VAL A 195 -6.36 1.20 7.99
N PHE A 196 -6.48 0.89 9.28
CA PHE A 196 -7.73 0.98 10.01
C PHE A 196 -8.21 2.43 10.14
N ASP A 197 -7.32 3.35 10.53
CA ASP A 197 -7.66 4.76 10.66
C ASP A 197 -8.02 5.36 9.29
N ALA A 198 -7.33 4.95 8.21
CA ALA A 198 -7.69 5.34 6.85
C ALA A 198 -9.07 4.78 6.41
N TYR A 199 -9.40 3.54 6.79
CA TYR A 199 -10.71 2.95 6.47
C TYR A 199 -11.84 3.63 7.24
N ALA A 200 -11.63 3.91 8.53
CA ALA A 200 -12.58 4.66 9.35
C ALA A 200 -12.82 6.07 8.79
N GLN A 201 -11.75 6.80 8.45
CA GLN A 201 -11.84 8.12 7.82
C GLN A 201 -12.59 8.08 6.48
N PHE A 202 -12.40 7.01 5.70
CA PHE A 202 -13.14 6.83 4.44
C PHE A 202 -14.65 6.66 4.70
N GLU A 203 -15.07 5.77 5.59
CA GLU A 203 -16.50 5.58 5.88
C GLU A 203 -17.10 6.82 6.57
N GLU A 204 -16.36 7.51 7.45
CA GLU A 204 -16.75 8.81 8.01
C GLU A 204 -16.94 9.85 6.90
N SER A 205 -16.00 9.96 5.95
CA SER A 205 -16.10 10.90 4.83
C SER A 205 -17.31 10.64 3.93
N MET A 206 -17.71 9.37 3.80
CA MET A 206 -18.92 9.01 3.06
C MET A 206 -20.18 9.39 3.81
N ILE A 207 -20.23 9.15 5.13
CA ILE A 207 -21.33 9.57 6.00
C ILE A 207 -21.48 11.10 5.96
N THR A 208 -20.38 11.85 6.07
CA THR A 208 -20.42 13.31 6.02
C THR A 208 -20.93 13.82 4.67
N ALA A 209 -20.49 13.23 3.56
CA ALA A 209 -20.96 13.61 2.22
C ALA A 209 -22.46 13.31 2.02
N LEU A 210 -22.95 12.18 2.57
CA LEU A 210 -24.37 11.84 2.52
C LEU A 210 -25.24 12.77 3.38
N LEU A 211 -24.76 13.15 4.58
CA LEU A 211 -25.45 14.10 5.46
C LEU A 211 -25.55 15.49 4.83
N GLU A 212 -24.48 15.97 4.18
CA GLU A 212 -24.48 17.23 3.44
C GLU A 212 -25.49 17.20 2.29
N ALA A 213 -25.52 16.11 1.50
CA ALA A 213 -26.47 15.96 0.40
C ALA A 213 -27.94 15.94 0.89
N GLN A 214 -28.23 15.27 2.02
CA GLN A 214 -29.57 15.29 2.63
C GLN A 214 -29.96 16.68 3.16
N GLY A 215 -29.02 17.42 3.72
CA GLY A 215 -29.25 18.79 4.20
C GLY A 215 -29.58 19.76 3.06
N GLU A 216 -28.91 19.61 1.92
CA GLU A 216 -29.18 20.38 0.71
C GLU A 216 -30.53 19.99 0.06
N ASP A 217 -30.85 18.69 -0.02
CA ASP A 217 -32.14 18.20 -0.53
C ASP A 217 -33.31 18.68 0.36
N GLY A 218 -33.13 18.72 1.69
CA GLY A 218 -34.12 19.25 2.64
C GLY A 218 -34.33 20.77 2.51
N ALA A 219 -33.29 21.53 2.16
CA ALA A 219 -33.38 22.97 1.89
C ALA A 219 -34.02 23.26 0.52
N ALA A 220 -33.76 22.43 -0.49
CA ALA A 220 -34.34 22.56 -1.83
C ALA A 220 -35.82 22.08 -1.89
N ALA A 221 -36.19 21.06 -1.11
CA ALA A 221 -37.57 20.58 -0.99
C ALA A 221 -38.53 21.61 -0.36
N GLY A 222 -38.01 22.60 0.37
CA GLY A 222 -38.76 23.76 0.85
C GLY A 222 -39.05 24.83 -0.22
N ALA A 223 -38.44 24.74 -1.41
CA ALA A 223 -38.48 25.82 -2.41
C ALA A 223 -39.03 25.44 -3.79
N ASN A 224 -39.06 24.17 -4.21
CA ASN A 224 -39.80 23.78 -5.41
C ASN A 224 -39.96 22.26 -5.54
N GLY A 225 -41.21 21.79 -5.61
CA GLY A 225 -41.51 20.49 -6.20
C GLY A 225 -41.32 20.57 -7.71
N GLY A 226 -40.21 20.03 -8.22
CA GLY A 226 -39.94 20.00 -9.65
C GLY A 226 -38.63 19.29 -9.93
N GLY A 227 -38.71 18.16 -10.63
CA GLY A 227 -37.59 17.25 -10.86
C GLY A 227 -36.38 17.88 -11.54
N GLY A 228 -35.21 17.36 -11.16
CA GLY A 228 -33.92 17.66 -11.77
C GLY A 228 -33.02 16.43 -11.65
N VAL A 229 -32.91 15.69 -12.74
CA VAL A 229 -32.06 14.50 -12.89
C VAL A 229 -30.60 14.93 -12.85
N GLY A 230 -29.85 14.40 -11.90
CA GLY A 230 -28.41 14.56 -11.72
C GLY A 230 -27.87 13.32 -11.01
N GLU A 231 -27.88 12.20 -11.73
CA GLU A 231 -27.51 10.86 -11.27
C GLU A 231 -26.02 10.80 -10.90
N GLY A 232 -25.74 10.83 -9.60
CA GLY A 232 -24.46 10.36 -9.06
C GLY A 232 -24.49 8.83 -8.96
N GLU A 233 -23.55 8.17 -9.64
CA GLU A 233 -23.34 6.71 -9.78
C GLU A 233 -23.12 5.94 -8.45
N TRP A 234 -23.41 6.57 -7.32
CA TRP A 234 -23.23 6.08 -5.95
C TRP A 234 -24.50 5.81 -5.18
N ARG A 235 -25.63 6.33 -5.67
CA ARG A 235 -26.94 6.09 -5.06
C ARG A 235 -27.37 4.68 -5.48
N LEU A 236 -27.71 3.80 -4.54
CA LEU A 236 -28.39 2.56 -4.90
C LEU A 236 -29.70 2.97 -5.58
N GLU A 237 -29.85 2.68 -6.89
CA GLU A 237 -30.97 3.11 -7.75
C GLU A 237 -32.38 2.80 -7.20
N ASN A 238 -32.50 2.00 -6.12
CA ASN A 238 -33.75 1.52 -5.55
C ASN A 238 -34.01 1.90 -4.08
N TYR A 239 -33.13 2.66 -3.42
CA TYR A 239 -33.31 3.01 -2.00
C TYR A 239 -33.15 4.51 -1.74
N GLY A 240 -33.91 5.03 -0.79
CA GLY A 240 -33.88 6.44 -0.41
C GLY A 240 -32.53 6.82 0.25
N PRO A 241 -32.13 8.10 0.20
CA PRO A 241 -30.86 8.58 0.76
C PRO A 241 -30.68 8.28 2.26
N GLU A 242 -31.78 8.10 3.00
CA GLU A 242 -31.76 7.68 4.41
C GLU A 242 -31.23 6.25 4.61
N LEU A 243 -31.58 5.31 3.73
CA LEU A 243 -31.12 3.93 3.88
C LEU A 243 -29.61 3.80 3.57
N ASP A 244 -29.11 4.58 2.62
CA ASP A 244 -27.68 4.61 2.31
C ASP A 244 -26.88 5.14 3.52
N LEU A 245 -27.38 6.18 4.20
CA LEU A 245 -26.78 6.68 5.45
C LEU A 245 -26.77 5.62 6.55
N ASP A 246 -27.92 4.98 6.81
CA ASP A 246 -28.04 3.93 7.83
C ASP A 246 -27.10 2.76 7.56
N LEU A 247 -26.96 2.37 6.29
CA LEU A 247 -26.04 1.31 5.87
C LEU A 247 -24.58 1.68 6.16
N HIS A 248 -24.17 2.91 5.86
CA HIS A 248 -22.82 3.38 6.13
C HIS A 248 -22.55 3.52 7.64
N MET A 249 -23.51 4.01 8.41
CA MET A 249 -23.42 4.07 9.87
C MET A 249 -23.27 2.67 10.48
N ALA A 250 -24.13 1.72 10.10
CA ALA A 250 -24.06 0.33 10.57
C ALA A 250 -22.71 -0.35 10.22
N ARG A 251 -22.14 -0.01 9.05
CA ARG A 251 -20.80 -0.50 8.66
C ARG A 251 -19.70 0.08 9.55
N LEU A 252 -19.72 1.39 9.81
CA LEU A 252 -18.73 2.03 10.67
C LEU A 252 -18.81 1.49 12.10
N GLU A 253 -20.02 1.30 12.64
CA GLU A 253 -20.24 0.66 13.94
C GLU A 253 -19.66 -0.75 13.95
N SER A 254 -19.98 -1.57 12.95
CA SER A 254 -19.41 -2.92 12.83
C SER A 254 -17.88 -2.93 12.74
N LEU A 255 -17.28 -1.97 12.03
CA LEU A 255 -15.83 -1.82 11.94
C LEU A 255 -15.21 -1.46 13.30
N MET A 256 -15.84 -0.56 14.04
CA MET A 256 -15.40 -0.14 15.37
C MET A 256 -15.49 -1.27 16.39
N ASP A 257 -16.56 -2.06 16.35
CA ASP A 257 -16.75 -3.24 17.19
C ASP A 257 -15.71 -4.33 16.90
N ARG A 258 -15.32 -4.49 15.63
CA ARG A 258 -14.30 -5.47 15.21
C ARG A 258 -12.88 -5.04 15.54
N ARG A 259 -12.63 -3.76 15.85
CA ARG A 259 -11.27 -3.23 16.09
C ARG A 259 -10.46 -4.02 17.13
N PRO A 260 -10.99 -4.34 18.34
CA PRO A 260 -10.23 -5.10 19.34
C PRO A 260 -9.92 -6.52 18.88
N GLU A 261 -10.85 -7.15 18.16
CA GLU A 261 -10.69 -8.51 17.62
C GLU A 261 -9.55 -8.52 16.59
N LEU A 262 -9.61 -7.63 15.60
CA LEU A 262 -8.60 -7.51 14.54
C LEU A 262 -7.22 -7.15 15.09
N LEU A 263 -7.16 -6.22 16.05
CA LEU A 263 -5.90 -5.85 16.70
C LEU A 263 -5.27 -7.05 17.44
N SER A 264 -6.09 -7.85 18.12
CA SER A 264 -5.60 -9.07 18.77
C SER A 264 -5.10 -10.10 17.75
N ASP A 265 -5.75 -10.22 16.58
CA ASP A 265 -5.27 -11.08 15.49
C ASP A 265 -3.92 -10.64 14.94
N VAL A 266 -3.71 -9.35 14.72
CA VAL A 266 -2.43 -8.81 14.24
C VAL A 266 -1.30 -9.09 15.24
N ARG A 267 -1.54 -8.88 16.54
CA ARG A 267 -0.55 -9.18 17.59
C ARG A 267 -0.19 -10.67 17.66
N LEU A 268 -1.18 -11.54 17.48
CA LEU A 268 -0.97 -12.98 17.45
C LEU A 268 -0.24 -13.45 16.19
N ARG A 269 -0.40 -12.75 15.05
CA ARG A 269 0.40 -13.00 13.84
C ARG A 269 1.86 -12.57 14.00
N GLN A 270 2.11 -11.47 14.71
CA GLN A 270 3.49 -11.04 15.02
C GLN A 270 4.18 -12.06 15.92
N ASN A 271 3.51 -12.46 17.01
CA ASN A 271 4.07 -13.33 18.02
C ASN A 271 3.06 -14.41 18.43
N PRO A 272 2.97 -15.53 17.67
CA PRO A 272 2.03 -16.61 17.95
C PRO A 272 2.25 -17.28 19.31
N ASN A 273 3.48 -17.20 19.84
CA ASN A 273 3.90 -17.83 21.09
C ASN A 273 3.65 -16.96 22.34
N ASN A 274 3.05 -15.77 22.20
CA ASN A 274 2.76 -14.90 23.33
C ASN A 274 1.46 -15.29 24.03
N VAL A 275 1.57 -15.94 25.18
CA VAL A 275 0.42 -16.45 25.95
C VAL A 275 -0.44 -15.31 26.51
N HIS A 276 0.15 -14.16 26.81
CA HIS A 276 -0.59 -13.02 27.37
C HIS A 276 -1.59 -12.42 26.38
N GLU A 277 -1.23 -12.33 25.10
CA GLU A 277 -2.13 -11.83 24.06
C GLU A 277 -3.26 -12.84 23.74
N TRP A 278 -2.99 -14.15 23.83
CA TRP A 278 -4.04 -15.18 23.74
C TRP A 278 -5.06 -15.05 24.87
N ARG A 279 -4.60 -14.83 26.11
CA ARG A 279 -5.49 -14.60 27.27
C ARG A 279 -6.33 -13.33 27.10
N LYS A 280 -5.75 -12.24 26.62
CA LYS A 280 -6.49 -11.01 26.30
C LYS A 280 -7.57 -11.29 25.25
N ARG A 281 -7.27 -12.05 24.20
CA ARG A 281 -8.24 -12.42 23.15
C ARG A 281 -9.41 -13.23 23.71
N VAL A 282 -9.17 -14.15 24.63
CA VAL A 282 -10.27 -14.89 25.27
C VAL A 282 -11.20 -13.95 26.06
N LYS A 283 -10.64 -12.97 26.77
CA LYS A 283 -11.43 -11.97 27.50
C LYS A 283 -12.28 -11.10 26.56
N LEU A 284 -11.79 -10.81 25.36
CA LEU A 284 -12.56 -10.08 24.35
C LEU A 284 -13.82 -10.85 23.90
N PHE A 285 -13.81 -12.18 23.99
CA PHE A 285 -14.96 -13.02 23.63
C PHE A 285 -15.81 -13.43 24.85
N GLU A 286 -15.72 -12.72 25.98
CA GLU A 286 -16.59 -12.95 27.14
C GLU A 286 -18.07 -12.81 26.75
N GLY A 287 -18.83 -13.89 26.87
CA GLY A 287 -20.24 -13.98 26.46
C GLY A 287 -20.50 -14.94 25.30
N ASP A 288 -19.49 -15.26 24.47
CA ASP A 288 -19.59 -16.26 23.40
C ASP A 288 -18.66 -17.45 23.69
N GLY A 289 -19.21 -18.46 24.36
CA GLY A 289 -18.46 -19.64 24.75
C GLY A 289 -17.89 -20.44 23.57
N ALA A 290 -18.54 -20.42 22.41
CA ALA A 290 -18.04 -21.12 21.22
C ALA A 290 -16.77 -20.46 20.67
N ARG A 291 -16.75 -19.12 20.58
CA ARG A 291 -15.56 -18.36 20.16
C ARG A 291 -14.42 -18.46 21.17
N GLN A 292 -14.71 -18.51 22.47
CA GLN A 292 -13.70 -18.73 23.51
C GLN A 292 -13.03 -20.10 23.36
N VAL A 293 -13.81 -21.18 23.20
CA VAL A 293 -13.25 -22.53 22.97
C VAL A 293 -12.41 -22.59 21.70
N ARG A 294 -12.86 -21.98 20.60
CA ARG A 294 -12.10 -21.92 19.35
C ARG A 294 -10.76 -21.19 19.56
N THR A 295 -10.76 -20.10 20.31
CA THR A 295 -9.55 -19.32 20.61
C THR A 295 -8.57 -20.12 21.46
N TYR A 296 -9.04 -20.79 22.52
CA TYR A 296 -8.19 -21.66 23.34
C TYR A 296 -7.62 -22.84 22.57
N THR A 297 -8.44 -23.51 21.76
CA THR A 297 -7.98 -24.63 20.93
C THR A 297 -6.96 -24.20 19.87
N GLN A 298 -7.12 -23.00 19.31
CA GLN A 298 -6.13 -22.42 18.40
C GLN A 298 -4.84 -22.08 19.16
N ALA A 299 -4.93 -21.40 20.31
CA ALA A 299 -3.78 -21.03 21.14
C ALA A 299 -2.92 -22.25 21.50
N VAL A 300 -3.56 -23.34 21.95
CA VAL A 300 -2.89 -24.60 22.32
C VAL A 300 -2.19 -25.25 21.11
N LYS A 301 -2.76 -25.14 19.90
CA LYS A 301 -2.15 -25.69 18.68
C LYS A 301 -0.99 -24.85 18.18
N THR A 302 -1.06 -23.52 18.34
CA THR A 302 -0.07 -22.59 17.79
C THR A 302 1.12 -22.33 18.70
N VAL A 303 0.92 -22.36 20.02
CA VAL A 303 1.98 -22.03 20.99
C VAL A 303 2.95 -23.19 21.12
N GLU A 304 4.19 -22.97 20.69
CA GLU A 304 5.28 -23.90 20.94
C GLU A 304 5.79 -23.75 22.39
N PRO A 305 5.77 -24.80 23.22
CA PRO A 305 6.14 -24.73 24.64
C PRO A 305 7.58 -24.23 24.90
N ALA A 306 8.49 -24.47 23.96
CA ALA A 306 9.90 -24.06 24.07
C ALA A 306 10.13 -22.56 23.82
N LYS A 307 9.29 -21.94 22.97
CA LYS A 307 9.37 -20.53 22.57
C LYS A 307 8.30 -19.66 23.22
N ALA A 308 7.45 -20.25 24.07
CA ALA A 308 6.38 -19.57 24.76
C ALA A 308 6.91 -18.43 25.63
N VAL A 309 6.35 -17.24 25.44
CA VAL A 309 6.59 -16.08 26.30
C VAL A 309 5.37 -15.94 27.19
N GLY A 310 5.54 -16.27 28.47
CA GLY A 310 4.49 -16.26 29.49
C GLY A 310 4.20 -17.63 30.10
N GLN A 311 3.23 -17.68 31.02
CA GLN A 311 2.84 -18.88 31.74
C GLN A 311 1.84 -19.71 30.91
N LEU A 312 2.35 -20.71 30.18
CA LEU A 312 1.50 -21.63 29.41
C LEU A 312 0.59 -22.46 30.33
N GLY A 313 1.04 -22.84 31.53
CA GLY A 313 0.23 -23.53 32.54
C GLY A 313 -1.05 -22.77 32.89
N ALA A 314 -0.95 -21.46 33.13
CA ALA A 314 -2.09 -20.60 33.42
C ALA A 314 -3.14 -20.60 32.28
N LEU A 315 -2.71 -20.66 31.01
CA LEU A 315 -3.64 -20.75 29.87
C LEU A 315 -4.43 -22.07 29.89
N TRP A 316 -3.75 -23.19 30.16
CA TRP A 316 -4.40 -24.49 30.28
C TRP A 316 -5.35 -24.57 31.48
N ALA A 317 -4.96 -23.97 32.61
CA ALA A 317 -5.80 -23.88 33.80
C ALA A 317 -7.05 -23.02 33.56
N GLU A 318 -6.92 -21.88 32.89
CA GLU A 318 -8.07 -21.05 32.49
C GLU A 318 -8.98 -21.79 31.50
N PHE A 319 -8.42 -22.56 30.58
CA PHE A 319 -9.22 -23.35 29.64
C PHE A 319 -9.98 -24.48 30.34
N ALA A 320 -9.38 -25.15 31.32
CA ALA A 320 -10.05 -26.17 32.13
C ALA A 320 -11.17 -25.56 33.00
N LYS A 321 -10.89 -24.43 33.67
CA LYS A 321 -11.88 -23.67 34.46
C LYS A 321 -13.06 -23.22 33.59
N PHE A 322 -12.81 -22.85 32.34
CA PHE A 322 -13.86 -22.49 31.39
C PHE A 322 -14.82 -23.66 31.14
N TYR A 323 -14.32 -24.88 30.90
CA TYR A 323 -15.17 -26.07 30.75
C TYR A 323 -15.90 -26.45 32.04
N GLU A 324 -15.25 -26.31 33.20
CA GLU A 324 -15.89 -26.56 34.50
C GLU A 324 -17.05 -25.59 34.75
N ALA A 325 -16.89 -24.31 34.43
CA ALA A 325 -17.94 -23.30 34.56
C ALA A 325 -19.16 -23.59 33.66
N HIS A 326 -18.96 -24.27 32.51
CA HIS A 326 -20.03 -24.68 31.59
C HIS A 326 -20.58 -26.09 31.91
N GLY A 327 -20.17 -26.70 33.03
CA GLY A 327 -20.67 -28.01 33.48
C GLY A 327 -20.04 -29.21 32.78
N ASP A 328 -19.01 -29.03 31.94
CA ASP A 328 -18.35 -30.11 31.21
C ASP A 328 -17.03 -30.52 31.89
N ALA A 329 -17.17 -31.20 33.02
CA ALA A 329 -16.04 -31.74 33.78
C ALA A 329 -15.27 -32.84 33.01
N THR A 330 -15.92 -33.49 32.03
CA THR A 330 -15.28 -34.55 31.24
C THR A 330 -14.22 -33.99 30.30
N ASN A 331 -14.56 -32.94 29.55
CA ASN A 331 -13.63 -32.27 28.67
C ASN A 331 -12.57 -31.48 29.43
N ALA A 332 -12.90 -30.91 30.60
CA ALA A 332 -11.91 -30.28 31.48
C ALA A 332 -10.78 -31.26 31.87
N ARG A 333 -11.13 -32.49 32.25
CA ARG A 333 -10.14 -33.54 32.57
C ARG A 333 -9.27 -33.93 31.37
N VAL A 334 -9.87 -34.02 30.17
CA VAL A 334 -9.14 -34.32 28.94
C VAL A 334 -8.15 -33.20 28.62
N VAL A 335 -8.54 -31.94 28.79
CA VAL A 335 -7.70 -30.76 28.60
C VAL A 335 -6.52 -30.77 29.57
N LEU A 336 -6.76 -30.99 30.87
CA LEU A 336 -5.69 -31.08 31.88
C LEU A 336 -4.74 -32.27 31.61
N LYS A 337 -5.27 -33.42 31.20
CA LYS A 337 -4.45 -34.58 30.81
C LYS A 337 -3.57 -34.29 29.59
N LYS A 338 -4.05 -33.48 28.64
CA LYS A 338 -3.22 -33.02 27.51
C LYS A 338 -2.16 -32.04 27.98
N ALA A 339 -2.49 -31.13 28.90
CA ALA A 339 -1.54 -30.18 29.46
C ALA A 339 -0.34 -30.90 30.11
N THR A 340 -0.55 -31.97 30.88
CA THR A 340 0.56 -32.72 31.52
C THR A 340 1.47 -33.46 30.54
N GLN A 341 1.03 -33.69 29.30
CA GLN A 341 1.84 -34.33 28.26
C GLN A 341 2.74 -33.33 27.50
N VAL A 342 2.52 -32.02 27.70
CA VAL A 342 3.31 -30.96 27.06
C VAL A 342 4.68 -30.85 27.73
N LYS A 343 5.75 -30.83 26.92
CA LYS A 343 7.11 -30.63 27.41
C LYS A 343 7.36 -29.14 27.70
N TYR A 344 7.11 -28.72 28.93
CA TYR A 344 7.40 -27.35 29.37
C TYR A 344 8.90 -27.10 29.50
N ARG A 345 9.31 -25.83 29.32
CA ARG A 345 10.71 -25.40 29.48
C ARG A 345 11.13 -25.32 30.95
N THR A 346 10.21 -24.95 31.84
CA THR A 346 10.45 -24.80 33.28
C THR A 346 9.39 -25.57 34.08
N VAL A 347 9.79 -26.09 35.24
CA VAL A 347 8.88 -26.82 36.15
C VAL A 347 7.77 -25.91 36.67
N ASP A 348 8.06 -24.62 36.87
CA ASP A 348 7.08 -23.59 37.23
C ASP A 348 5.96 -23.42 36.18
N GLY A 349 6.22 -23.79 34.93
CA GLY A 349 5.21 -23.77 33.86
C GLY A 349 4.17 -24.90 33.96
N LEU A 350 4.45 -25.95 34.73
CA LEU A 350 3.53 -27.04 35.07
C LEU A 350 2.78 -26.75 36.38
N ALA A 351 3.39 -25.99 37.29
CA ALA A 351 2.95 -25.77 38.65
C ALA A 351 2.44 -24.34 38.87
N THR A 352 1.36 -23.94 38.20
CA THR A 352 0.43 -22.84 38.56
C THR A 352 -0.80 -22.92 37.67
#